data_AF-A0A7Y8LW62-F1
#
_entry.id   AF-A0A7Y8LW62-F1
#
_cell.length_a   1.000
_cell.length_b   1.000
_cell.length_c   1.000
_cell.angle_alpha   90.00
_cell.angle_beta   90.00
_cell.angle_gamma   90.00
#
_symmetry.space_group_name_H-M   'P 1'
#
loop_
_entity.id
_entity.type
_entity.pdbx_description
1 polymer ?
#
loop_
_entity_poly.entity_id
_entity_poly.type
_entity_poly.pdbx_seq_one_letter_code
_entity_poly.pdbx_strand_id
1 'polypeptide(L)' 'MKRIDLPLSKLSVAQKLDLMEALWADLTRDEKKLKSPAWHETVLKDREEAYVAGKATVSDWEQAKKRIKKRIS' A
#
# COMPACT_ATOMS: atom_id res chain seq x y z
N MET A 1 12.52 14.06 -18.65
CA MET A 1 11.94 12.72 -18.35
C MET A 1 11.02 12.34 -19.50
N LYS A 2 11.19 11.18 -20.14
CA LYS A 2 10.28 10.73 -21.21
C LYS A 2 8.96 10.29 -20.58
N ARG A 3 7.83 10.84 -21.04
CA ARG A 3 6.51 10.36 -20.63
C ARG A 3 6.11 9.19 -21.52
N ILE A 4 5.40 8.22 -20.94
CA ILE A 4 4.78 7.14 -21.68
C ILE A 4 3.32 7.55 -21.89
N ASP A 5 2.93 7.77 -23.15
CA ASP A 5 1.55 8.10 -23.50
C ASP A 5 0.75 6.81 -23.69
N LEU A 6 0.01 6.42 -22.64
CA LEU A 6 -0.95 5.32 -22.69
C LEU A 6 -2.34 5.87 -22.98
N PRO A 7 -3.15 5.24 -23.85
CA PRO A 7 -4.52 5.66 -24.14
C PRO A 7 -5.46 5.25 -22.98
N LEU A 8 -5.21 5.76 -21.77
CA LEU A 8 -5.93 5.39 -20.53
C LEU A 8 -7.43 5.66 -20.62
N SER A 9 -7.88 6.61 -21.45
CA SER A 9 -9.30 6.88 -21.69
C SER A 9 -10.03 5.70 -22.34
N LYS A 10 -9.31 4.81 -23.05
CA LYS A 10 -9.87 3.62 -23.70
C LYS A 10 -9.97 2.41 -22.76
N LEU A 11 -9.36 2.48 -21.59
CA LEU A 11 -9.36 1.39 -20.61
C LEU A 11 -10.58 1.50 -19.68
N SER A 12 -11.23 0.36 -19.44
CA SER A 12 -12.20 0.24 -18.36
C SER A 12 -11.52 0.42 -16.99
N VAL A 13 -12.31 0.64 -15.93
CA VAL A 13 -11.77 0.74 -14.57
C VAL A 13 -11.02 -0.55 -14.19
N ALA A 14 -11.57 -1.72 -14.51
CA ALA A 14 -10.93 -2.99 -14.23
C ALA A 14 -9.56 -3.11 -14.93
N GLN A 15 -9.47 -2.72 -16.20
CA GLN A 15 -8.22 -2.75 -16.96
C GLN A 15 -7.18 -1.75 -16.40
N LYS A 16 -7.62 -0.61 -15.88
CA LYS A 16 -6.72 0.35 -15.21
C LYS A 16 -6.17 -0.21 -13.91
N LEU A 17 -7.00 -0.89 -13.13
CA LEU A 17 -6.58 -1.53 -11.88
C LEU A 17 -5.60 -2.67 -12.16
N ASP A 18 -5.89 -3.52 -13.13
CA ASP A 18 -4.99 -4.60 -13.56
C ASP A 18 -3.63 -4.05 -14.05
N LEU A 19 -3.64 -3.00 -14.88
CA LEU A 19 -2.42 -2.32 -15.30
C LEU A 19 -1.63 -1.76 -14.10
N MET A 20 -2.32 -1.16 -13.12
CA MET A 20 -1.68 -0.63 -11.91
C MET A 20 -1.03 -1.76 -11.09
N GLU A 21 -1.70 -2.91 -10.96
CA GLU A 21 -1.17 -4.08 -10.26
C GLU A 21 0.05 -4.68 -10.98
N ALA A 22 0.00 -4.81 -12.30
CA ALA A 22 1.12 -5.28 -13.11
C ALA A 22 2.34 -4.35 -13.00
N LEU A 23 2.12 -3.03 -13.05
CA LEU A 23 3.18 -2.04 -12.86
C LEU A 23 3.75 -2.12 -11.44
N TRP A 24 2.89 -2.23 -10.43
CA TRP A 24 3.33 -2.36 -9.05
C TRP A 24 4.20 -3.60 -8.85
N ALA A 25 3.76 -4.76 -9.35
CA ALA A 25 4.49 -6.01 -9.27
C ALA A 25 5.87 -5.94 -9.95
N ASP A 26 5.98 -5.29 -11.12
CA ASP A 26 7.28 -5.11 -11.80
C ASP A 26 8.20 -4.16 -11.02
N LEU A 27 7.67 -3.04 -10.50
CA LEU A 27 8.44 -2.08 -9.70
C LEU A 27 8.97 -2.69 -8.40
N THR A 28 8.19 -3.56 -7.76
CA THR A 28 8.58 -4.19 -6.50
C THR A 28 9.39 -5.48 -6.68
N ARG A 29 9.62 -5.94 -7.92
CA ARG A 29 10.34 -7.20 -8.19
C ARG A 29 11.78 -7.21 -7.66
N ASP A 30 12.39 -6.02 -7.57
CA ASP A 30 13.75 -5.85 -7.06
C ASP A 30 13.72 -4.91 -5.86
N GLU A 31 13.32 -5.45 -4.70
CA GLU A 31 13.18 -4.71 -3.44
C GLU A 31 14.44 -3.91 -3.07
N LYS A 32 15.62 -4.35 -3.53
CA LYS A 32 16.90 -3.66 -3.31
C LYS A 32 17.03 -2.35 -4.09
N LYS A 33 16.29 -2.19 -5.20
CA LYS A 33 16.28 -0.95 -5.99
C LYS A 33 15.44 0.14 -5.34
N LEU A 34 14.42 -0.23 -4.56
CA LEU A 34 13.59 0.72 -3.84
C LEU A 34 14.02 0.80 -2.37
N LYS A 35 14.99 1.68 -2.09
CA LYS A 35 15.37 1.96 -0.69
C LYS A 35 14.18 2.58 0.03
N SER A 36 13.78 1.95 1.14
CA SER A 36 12.82 2.57 2.06
C SER A 36 13.33 3.96 2.48
N PRO A 37 12.44 4.96 2.61
CA PRO A 37 12.82 6.24 3.17
C PRO A 37 13.41 6.08 4.58
N ALA A 38 14.35 6.94 4.97
CA ALA A 38 15.02 6.85 6.28
C ALA A 38 14.05 6.88 7.47
N TRP A 39 12.91 7.58 7.35
CA TRP A 39 11.90 7.63 8.40
C TRP A 39 11.13 6.32 8.58
N HIS A 40 11.13 5.43 7.57
CA HIS A 40 10.30 4.22 7.57
C HIS A 40 10.71 3.26 8.68
N GLU A 41 12.00 3.10 8.90
CA GLU A 41 12.55 2.25 9.97
C GLU A 41 12.08 2.70 11.35
N THR A 42 12.20 4.00 11.66
CA THR A 42 11.76 4.57 12.94
C THR A 42 10.28 4.28 13.18
N VAL A 43 9.44 4.51 12.18
CA VAL A 43 8.01 4.29 12.29
C VAL A 43 7.65 2.81 12.49
N LEU A 44 8.37 1.89 11.86
CA LEU A 44 8.17 0.45 12.07
C LEU A 44 8.56 0.04 13.50
N LYS A 45 9.71 0.53 13.98
CA LYS A 45 10.20 0.25 15.33
C LYS A 45 9.22 0.77 16.40
N ASP A 46 8.76 2.02 16.27
CA ASP A 46 7.81 2.60 17.20
C ASP A 46 6.49 1.80 17.26
N ARG A 47 6.02 1.29 16.11
CA ARG A 47 4.80 0.46 16.03
C ARG A 47 5.00 -0.91 16.65
N GLU A 48 6.16 -1.53 16.44
CA GLU A 48 6.51 -2.81 17.06
C GLU A 48 6.60 -2.68 18.58
N GLU A 49 7.29 -1.65 19.09
CA GLU A 49 7.37 -1.37 20.52
C GLU A 49 5.99 -1.12 21.14
N ALA A 50 5.13 -0.35 20.47
CA ALA A 50 3.76 -0.11 20.92
C ALA A 50 2.93 -1.40 20.94
N TYR A 51 3.14 -2.31 19.98
CA TYR A 51 2.46 -3.60 19.92
C TYR A 51 2.90 -4.51 21.07
N VAL A 52 4.21 -4.66 21.28
CA VAL A 52 4.77 -5.45 22.38
C VAL A 52 4.36 -4.89 23.75
N ALA A 53 4.28 -3.57 23.89
CA ALA A 53 3.80 -2.90 25.10
C ALA A 53 2.27 -2.96 25.30
N GLY A 54 1.51 -3.61 24.41
CA GLY A 54 0.06 -3.72 24.48
C GLY A 54 -0.70 -2.40 24.19
N LYS A 55 -0.01 -1.39 23.66
CA LYS A 55 -0.58 -0.08 23.30
C LYS A 55 -1.15 -0.04 21.88
N ALA A 56 -0.87 -1.07 21.07
CA ALA A 56 -1.45 -1.27 19.74
C ALA A 56 -2.07 -2.67 19.65
N THR A 57 -3.17 -2.79 18.90
CA THR A 57 -3.86 -4.06 18.67
C THR A 57 -3.90 -4.40 17.19
N VAL A 58 -3.83 -5.69 16.88
CA VAL A 58 -4.06 -6.18 15.52
C VAL A 58 -5.56 -6.43 15.35
N SER A 59 -6.07 -6.21 14.14
CA SER A 59 -7.41 -6.64 13.77
C SER A 59 -7.37 -7.44 12.49
N ASP A 60 -8.23 -8.44 12.40
CA ASP A 60 -8.50 -9.11 11.13
C ASP A 60 -8.89 -8.09 10.05
N TRP A 61 -8.49 -8.38 8.81
CA TRP A 61 -8.64 -7.45 7.70
C TRP A 61 -10.11 -7.14 7.38
N GLU A 62 -10.97 -8.15 7.39
CA GLU A 62 -12.40 -7.96 7.14
C GLU A 62 -13.07 -7.19 8.28
N GLN A 63 -12.64 -7.42 9.52
CA GLN A 63 -13.09 -6.61 10.66
C GLN A 63 -12.64 -5.14 10.55
N ALA A 64 -11.40 -4.90 10.11
CA ALA A 64 -10.88 -3.55 9.89
C ALA A 64 -11.70 -2.82 8.82
N LYS A 65 -11.95 -3.44 7.66
CA LYS A 65 -12.80 -2.89 6.60
C LYS A 65 -14.19 -2.51 7.12
N LYS A 66 -14.85 -3.41 7.86
CA LYS A 66 -16.17 -3.15 8.44
C LYS A 66 -16.16 -1.95 9.39
N ARG A 67 -15.15 -1.86 10.27
CA ARG A 67 -14.99 -0.74 11.21
C ARG A 67 -14.77 0.58 10.49
N ILE A 68 -13.92 0.61 9.46
CA ILE A 68 -13.64 1.80 8.66
C ILE A 68 -14.89 2.24 7.91
N LYS A 69 -15.59 1.32 7.22
CA LYS A 69 -16.82 1.62 6.50
C LYS A 69 -17.89 2.25 7.41
N LYS A 70 -18.08 1.69 8.62
CA LYS A 70 -19.01 2.25 9.62
C LYS A 70 -18.66 3.67 10.11
N ARG A 71 -17.40 4.09 9.99
CA ARG A 71 -16.93 5.41 10.45
C ARG A 71 -17.04 6.49 9.38
N ILE A 72 -17.14 6.09 8.11
CA ILE A 72 -17.11 7.00 6.96
C ILE A 72 -18.48 7.11 6.28
N SER A 73 -19.37 6.11 6.42
CA SER A 73 -20.80 6.23 6.11
C SER A 73 -21.58 6.90 7.24
#